data_AF-A0A3B9T4A9-F1
#
_entry.id   AF-A0A3B9T4A9-F1
#
_cell.length_a   1.000
_cell.length_b   1.000
_cell.length_c   1.000
_cell.angle_alpha   90.00
_cell.angle_beta   90.00
_cell.angle_gamma   90.00
#
_symmetry.space_group_name_H-M   'P 1'
#
loop_
_entity.id
_entity.type
_entity.pdbx_description
1 polymer ?
#
loop_
_entity_poly.entity_id
_entity_poly.type
_entity_poly.pdbx_seq_one_letter_code
_entity_poly.pdbx_strand_id
1 'polypeptide(L)'
;MFMKDDSKYQELKNLGDELEDLLRSPDHSEQDKQVKLMEYLNLLNNERAADLGVLFTERMLNRIKAAVDAHPTADVAVDQLYTCLLVQQFHSMQFDLWRAHPAIESCRNALAIIEADGKWSDCLRYCQDTANTYAEAHFWPEALYYSIHAHNSVRELLKQDVHVLENGELLDMEDSAYSILTCALNTAEGVTPEIEETLRNDLGSDRYSSVLAEVQEMKDSEPVFDPVELTPEYLAIRYELEEKIDEALEHERGYYDYCKEYWMAKRLILRSDYGIRWKSPATLNPNEEFH
;
A
#
# COMPACT_ATOMS: atom_id res chain seq x y z
N MET A 1 21.05 6.11 5.76
CA MET A 1 22.21 7.00 5.55
C MET A 1 21.64 8.38 5.27
N PHE A 2 21.83 9.34 6.18
CA PHE A 2 21.31 10.70 6.02
C PHE A 2 21.92 11.38 4.78
N MET A 3 21.12 12.16 4.08
CA MET A 3 21.53 12.94 2.91
C MET A 3 22.71 13.85 3.31
N LYS A 4 23.79 13.84 2.52
CA LYS A 4 25.04 14.55 2.86
C LYS A 4 25.14 15.97 2.28
N ASP A 5 24.23 16.34 1.39
CA ASP A 5 24.22 17.65 0.72
C ASP A 5 23.19 18.57 1.38
N ASP A 6 23.68 19.49 2.20
CA ASP A 6 22.87 20.47 2.92
C ASP A 6 22.11 21.42 1.97
N SER A 7 22.67 21.72 0.79
CA SER A 7 22.01 22.58 -0.20
C SER A 7 20.82 21.87 -0.82
N LYS A 8 21.00 20.59 -1.19
CA LYS A 8 19.92 19.76 -1.73
C LYS A 8 18.84 19.52 -0.69
N TYR A 9 19.23 19.34 0.57
CA TYR A 9 18.31 19.17 1.69
C TYR A 9 17.40 20.39 1.84
N GLN A 10 17.98 21.58 1.79
CA GLN A 10 17.22 22.79 1.94
C GLN A 10 16.31 23.07 0.73
N GLU A 11 16.72 22.66 -0.48
CA GLU A 11 15.88 22.70 -1.69
C GLU A 11 14.63 21.81 -1.52
N LEU A 12 14.82 20.54 -1.15
CA LEU A 12 13.71 19.60 -0.92
C LEU A 12 12.78 20.04 0.20
N LYS A 13 13.33 20.68 1.25
CA LYS A 13 12.53 21.23 2.33
C LYS A 13 11.63 22.38 1.83
N ASN A 14 12.20 23.32 1.10
CA ASN A 14 11.45 24.45 0.54
C ASN A 14 10.38 23.97 -0.45
N LEU A 15 10.69 22.97 -1.28
CA LEU A 15 9.73 22.35 -2.18
C LEU A 15 8.54 21.73 -1.43
N GLY A 16 8.81 21.09 -0.30
CA GLY A 16 7.76 20.58 0.59
C GLY A 16 6.87 21.71 1.15
N ASP A 17 7.46 22.85 1.52
CA ASP A 17 6.69 24.00 2.01
C ASP A 17 5.81 24.60 0.90
N GLU A 18 6.33 24.73 -0.32
CA GLU A 18 5.56 25.19 -1.49
C GLU A 18 4.43 24.22 -1.86
N LEU A 19 4.69 22.92 -1.79
CA LEU A 19 3.67 21.90 -2.01
C LEU A 19 2.56 21.98 -0.96
N GLU A 20 2.89 22.24 0.31
CA GLU A 20 1.89 22.39 1.35
C GLU A 20 0.92 23.54 1.04
N ASP A 21 1.42 24.67 0.54
CA ASP A 21 0.61 25.80 0.09
C ASP A 21 -0.21 25.45 -1.16
N LEU A 22 0.35 24.70 -2.11
CA LEU A 22 -0.37 24.19 -3.28
C LEU A 22 -1.55 23.30 -2.88
N LEU A 23 -1.36 22.38 -1.93
CA LEU A 23 -2.41 21.47 -1.45
C LEU A 23 -3.56 22.23 -0.76
N ARG A 24 -3.33 23.47 -0.30
CA ARG A 24 -4.36 24.35 0.29
C ARG A 24 -5.07 25.21 -0.76
N SER A 25 -4.49 25.34 -1.95
CA SER A 25 -5.00 26.21 -2.98
C SER A 25 -6.35 25.72 -3.52
N PRO A 26 -7.40 26.56 -3.56
CA PRO A 26 -8.63 26.24 -4.27
C PRO A 26 -8.46 26.33 -5.80
N ASP A 27 -7.41 26.99 -6.27
CA ASP A 27 -7.18 27.27 -7.69
C ASP A 27 -6.61 26.09 -8.51
N HIS A 28 -6.31 24.97 -7.85
CA HIS A 28 -5.73 23.78 -8.48
C HIS A 28 -6.69 22.61 -8.37
N SER A 29 -6.76 21.78 -9.41
CA SER A 29 -7.57 20.57 -9.37
C SER A 29 -6.97 19.55 -8.39
N GLU A 30 -7.81 18.66 -7.85
CA GLU A 30 -7.35 17.59 -6.96
C GLU A 30 -6.38 16.63 -7.65
N GLN A 31 -6.54 16.43 -8.96
CA GLN A 31 -5.63 15.64 -9.77
C GLN A 31 -4.25 16.30 -9.90
N ASP A 32 -4.19 17.62 -10.13
CA ASP A 32 -2.91 18.34 -10.23
C ASP A 32 -2.14 18.29 -8.91
N LYS A 33 -2.86 18.47 -7.80
CA LYS A 33 -2.31 18.36 -6.44
C LYS A 33 -1.77 16.95 -6.15
N GLN A 34 -2.50 15.91 -6.54
CA GLN A 34 -2.04 14.51 -6.42
C GLN A 34 -0.74 14.28 -7.20
N VAL A 35 -0.69 14.72 -8.46
CA VAL A 35 0.52 14.58 -9.29
C VAL A 35 1.71 15.26 -8.63
N LYS A 36 1.55 16.50 -8.15
CA LYS A 36 2.63 17.25 -7.49
C LYS A 36 3.09 16.63 -6.18
N LEU A 37 2.16 16.06 -5.41
CA LEU A 37 2.50 15.30 -4.21
C LEU A 37 3.32 14.06 -4.55
N MET A 38 2.92 13.29 -5.56
CA MET A 38 3.64 12.09 -5.97
C MET A 38 5.04 12.43 -6.52
N GLU A 39 5.18 13.48 -7.32
CA GLU A 39 6.48 13.97 -7.78
C GLU A 39 7.41 14.31 -6.61
N TYR A 40 6.90 15.01 -5.59
CA TYR A 40 7.68 15.35 -4.40
C TYR A 40 8.10 14.10 -3.61
N LEU A 41 7.20 13.14 -3.43
CA LEU A 41 7.51 11.92 -2.70
C LEU A 41 8.55 11.05 -3.41
N ASN A 42 8.47 10.97 -4.73
CA ASN A 42 9.48 10.30 -5.54
C ASN A 42 10.85 10.99 -5.39
N LEU A 43 10.89 12.33 -5.39
CA LEU A 43 12.13 13.08 -5.16
C LEU A 43 12.72 12.79 -3.77
N LEU A 44 11.89 12.79 -2.73
CA LEU A 44 12.34 12.44 -1.38
C LEU A 44 12.90 11.02 -1.30
N ASN A 45 12.27 10.06 -1.99
CA ASN A 45 12.74 8.68 -2.05
C ASN A 45 14.12 8.60 -2.75
N ASN A 46 14.22 9.18 -3.95
CA ASN A 46 15.45 9.17 -4.76
C ASN A 46 16.64 9.78 -4.01
N GLU A 47 16.39 10.89 -3.32
CA GLU A 47 17.42 11.63 -2.58
C GLU A 47 17.64 11.06 -1.16
N ARG A 48 16.87 10.05 -0.76
CA ARG A 48 16.93 9.40 0.57
C ARG A 48 16.70 10.40 1.72
N ALA A 49 15.82 11.38 1.49
CA ALA A 49 15.48 12.47 2.40
C ALA A 49 14.20 12.18 3.21
N ALA A 50 14.11 10.98 3.78
CA ALA A 50 12.87 10.51 4.42
C ALA A 50 12.48 11.30 5.68
N ASP A 51 13.41 12.01 6.36
CA ASP A 51 13.08 12.89 7.48
C ASP A 51 12.24 14.09 7.05
N LEU A 52 12.51 14.66 5.87
CA LEU A 52 11.67 15.70 5.29
C LEU A 52 10.28 15.16 4.96
N GLY A 53 10.21 13.92 4.48
CA GLY A 53 8.94 13.23 4.26
C GLY A 53 8.15 13.03 5.54
N VAL A 54 8.80 12.59 6.62
CA VAL A 54 8.17 12.44 7.94
C VAL A 54 7.64 13.78 8.44
N LEU A 55 8.48 14.83 8.41
CA LEU A 55 8.08 16.17 8.82
C LEU A 55 6.90 16.69 7.99
N PHE A 56 6.89 16.42 6.68
CA PHE A 56 5.78 16.78 5.81
C PHE A 56 4.49 16.03 6.19
N THR A 57 4.59 14.73 6.48
CA THR A 57 3.45 13.89 6.90
C THR A 57 2.90 14.31 8.25
N GLU A 58 3.76 14.57 9.23
CA GLU A 58 3.35 15.08 10.54
C GLU A 58 2.60 16.40 10.42
N ARG A 59 3.04 17.31 9.54
CA ARG A 59 2.33 18.56 9.25
C ARG A 59 0.96 18.31 8.64
N MET A 60 0.85 17.41 7.67
CA MET A 60 -0.43 17.03 7.06
C MET A 60 -1.39 16.39 8.07
N LEU A 61 -0.90 15.48 8.93
CA LEU A 61 -1.70 14.86 10.00
C LEU A 61 -2.20 15.88 11.02
N ASN A 62 -1.33 16.80 11.46
CA ASN A 62 -1.71 17.87 12.39
C ASN A 62 -2.78 18.80 11.78
N ARG A 63 -2.69 19.06 10.47
CA ARG A 63 -3.70 19.83 9.73
C ARG A 63 -5.04 19.10 9.70
N ILE A 64 -5.08 17.81 9.38
CA ILE A 64 -6.32 17.01 9.42
C ILE A 64 -6.94 17.07 10.80
N LYS A 65 -6.13 16.82 11.82
CA LYS A 65 -6.59 16.87 13.21
C LYS A 65 -7.17 18.23 13.58
N ALA A 66 -6.49 19.32 13.22
CA ALA A 66 -6.98 20.67 13.48
C ALA A 66 -8.28 20.99 12.73
N ALA A 67 -8.44 20.51 11.50
CA ALA A 67 -9.67 20.68 10.72
C ALA A 67 -10.85 19.92 11.35
N VAL A 68 -10.64 18.68 11.78
CA VAL A 68 -11.63 17.85 12.48
C VAL A 68 -12.00 18.47 13.84
N ASP A 69 -11.01 18.91 14.62
CA ASP A 69 -11.23 19.55 15.92
C ASP A 69 -12.03 20.86 15.79
N ALA A 70 -11.78 21.65 14.74
CA ALA A 70 -12.50 22.89 14.46
C ALA A 70 -13.93 22.64 13.97
N HIS A 71 -14.10 21.63 13.11
CA HIS A 71 -15.37 21.27 12.50
C HIS A 71 -15.46 19.75 12.38
N PRO A 72 -16.17 19.06 13.31
CA PRO A 72 -16.29 17.59 13.30
C PRO A 72 -16.94 17.00 12.05
N THR A 73 -17.55 17.85 11.21
CA THR A 73 -18.17 17.49 9.92
C THR A 73 -17.43 18.08 8.73
N ALA A 74 -16.20 18.56 8.91
CA ALA A 74 -15.39 19.07 7.80
C ALA A 74 -15.15 17.95 6.79
N ASP A 75 -15.35 18.26 5.50
CA ASP A 75 -14.96 17.35 4.44
C ASP A 75 -13.43 17.36 4.30
N VAL A 76 -12.79 16.46 5.05
CA VAL A 76 -11.34 16.24 5.04
C VAL A 76 -10.95 15.10 4.09
N ALA A 77 -11.83 14.67 3.17
CA ALA A 77 -11.59 13.52 2.29
C ALA A 77 -10.30 13.65 1.47
N VAL A 78 -10.05 14.85 0.98
CA VAL A 78 -8.86 15.18 0.19
C VAL A 78 -7.59 15.06 1.03
N ASP A 79 -7.57 15.63 2.24
CA ASP A 79 -6.40 15.60 3.12
C ASP A 79 -6.13 14.19 3.67
N GLN A 80 -7.19 13.42 3.96
CA GLN A 80 -7.11 12.02 4.35
C GLN A 80 -6.56 11.15 3.21
N LEU A 81 -7.02 11.36 1.97
CA LEU A 81 -6.49 10.68 0.80
C LEU A 81 -5.00 11.01 0.59
N TYR A 82 -4.60 12.27 0.75
CA TYR A 82 -3.19 12.66 0.69
C TYR A 82 -2.35 12.03 1.79
N THR A 83 -2.92 11.87 2.98
CA THR A 83 -2.26 11.16 4.08
C THR A 83 -2.11 9.68 3.77
N CYS A 84 -3.12 9.02 3.23
CA CYS A 84 -2.99 7.63 2.77
C CYS A 84 -1.91 7.47 1.71
N LEU A 85 -1.86 8.37 0.72
CA LEU A 85 -0.82 8.36 -0.33
C LEU A 85 0.58 8.60 0.25
N LEU A 86 0.70 9.53 1.21
CA LEU A 86 1.93 9.79 1.94
C LEU A 86 2.40 8.54 2.69
N VAL A 87 1.53 7.95 3.50
CA VAL A 87 1.86 6.78 4.31
C VAL A 87 2.17 5.56 3.44
N GLN A 88 1.46 5.39 2.33
CA GLN A 88 1.76 4.37 1.33
C GLN A 88 3.16 4.56 0.75
N GLN A 89 3.54 5.81 0.46
CA GLN A 89 4.89 6.14 0.00
C GLN A 89 5.95 5.88 1.08
N PHE A 90 5.71 6.18 2.36
CA PHE A 90 6.63 5.81 3.46
C PHE A 90 6.80 4.30 3.59
N HIS A 91 5.74 3.53 3.38
CA HIS A 91 5.82 2.07 3.42
C HIS A 91 6.57 1.47 2.23
N SER A 92 6.51 2.12 1.05
CA SER A 92 7.33 1.76 -0.10
C SER A 92 8.78 2.28 -0.03
N MET A 93 9.08 3.26 0.83
CA MET A 93 10.45 3.76 1.01
C MET A 93 11.33 2.67 1.68
N GLN A 94 12.33 2.21 0.93
CA GLN A 94 13.06 0.95 1.10
C GLN A 94 14.07 0.91 2.26
N PHE A 95 13.94 1.72 3.30
CA PHE A 95 14.99 1.86 4.31
C PHE A 95 14.55 1.37 5.70
N ASP A 96 15.19 0.31 6.20
CA ASP A 96 14.89 -0.36 7.47
C ASP A 96 14.84 0.56 8.70
N LEU A 97 15.68 1.60 8.75
CA LEU A 97 15.70 2.56 9.86
C LEU A 97 14.40 3.39 9.97
N TRP A 98 13.62 3.45 8.89
CA TRP A 98 12.41 4.27 8.82
C TRP A 98 11.14 3.48 9.13
N ARG A 99 11.13 2.17 8.84
CA ARG A 99 10.06 1.25 9.25
C ARG A 99 9.85 1.24 10.76
N ALA A 100 10.92 1.47 11.53
CA ALA A 100 10.89 1.62 12.99
C ALA A 100 10.66 3.06 13.47
N HIS A 101 10.40 4.01 12.58
CA HIS A 101 10.23 5.42 12.96
C HIS A 101 8.89 5.62 13.69
N PRO A 102 8.84 6.28 14.87
CA PRO A 102 7.61 6.49 15.64
C PRO A 102 6.47 7.19 14.88
N ALA A 103 6.80 7.92 13.82
CA ALA A 103 5.80 8.56 12.95
C ALA A 103 4.95 7.53 12.18
N ILE A 104 5.48 6.35 11.83
CA ILE A 104 4.70 5.27 11.21
C ILE A 104 3.62 4.77 12.18
N GLU A 105 3.96 4.63 13.46
CA GLU A 105 2.98 4.27 14.50
C GLU A 105 1.91 5.35 14.65
N SER A 106 2.28 6.62 14.47
CA SER A 106 1.33 7.74 14.46
C SER A 106 0.40 7.70 13.24
N CYS A 107 0.82 7.11 12.12
CA CYS A 107 0.00 6.91 10.93
C CYS A 107 -1.04 5.79 11.12
N ARG A 108 -0.79 4.79 11.99
CA ARG A 108 -1.83 3.82 12.40
C ARG A 108 -3.04 4.50 13.03
N ASN A 109 -2.82 5.59 13.78
CA ASN A 109 -3.92 6.38 14.33
C ASN A 109 -4.72 7.11 13.25
N ALA A 110 -4.09 7.50 12.13
CA ALA A 110 -4.78 8.11 11.00
C ALA A 110 -5.74 7.11 10.34
N LEU A 111 -5.34 5.84 10.22
CA LEU A 111 -6.22 4.78 9.72
C LEU A 111 -7.48 4.65 10.58
N ALA A 112 -7.33 4.62 11.91
CA ALA A 112 -8.47 4.57 12.84
C ALA A 112 -9.42 5.77 12.70
N ILE A 113 -8.89 6.96 12.36
CA ILE A 113 -9.71 8.16 12.09
C ILE A 113 -10.50 8.00 10.79
N ILE A 114 -9.89 7.48 9.73
CA ILE A 114 -10.56 7.30 8.43
C ILE A 114 -11.63 6.21 8.52
N GLU A 115 -11.36 5.13 9.26
CA GLU A 115 -12.36 4.11 9.60
C GLU A 115 -13.53 4.72 10.38
N ALA A 116 -13.27 5.57 11.39
CA ALA A 116 -14.31 6.24 12.16
C ALA A 116 -15.19 7.19 11.30
N ASP A 117 -14.62 7.79 10.27
CA ASP A 117 -15.33 8.67 9.33
C ASP A 117 -16.11 7.92 8.23
N GLY A 118 -16.02 6.58 8.20
CA GLY A 118 -16.80 5.74 7.30
C GLY A 118 -16.35 5.74 5.84
N LYS A 119 -15.11 6.17 5.55
CA LYS A 119 -14.53 6.20 4.20
C LYS A 119 -13.89 4.87 3.82
N TRP A 120 -14.68 3.82 3.92
CA TRP A 120 -14.20 2.44 3.82
C TRP A 120 -13.58 2.09 2.46
N SER A 121 -14.03 2.70 1.36
CA SER A 121 -13.42 2.44 0.04
C SER A 121 -11.97 2.92 -0.05
N ASP A 122 -11.68 4.06 0.58
CA ASP A 122 -10.32 4.59 0.63
C ASP A 122 -9.44 3.80 1.60
N CYS A 123 -9.99 3.43 2.77
CA CYS A 123 -9.33 2.51 3.69
C CYS A 123 -8.97 1.19 3.01
N LEU A 124 -9.92 0.58 2.31
CA LEU A 124 -9.72 -0.71 1.63
C LEU A 124 -8.54 -0.64 0.66
N ARG A 125 -8.58 0.33 -0.27
CA ARG A 125 -7.51 0.51 -1.26
C ARG A 125 -6.15 0.69 -0.60
N TYR A 126 -6.08 1.56 0.41
CA TYR A 126 -4.84 1.86 1.13
C TYR A 126 -4.30 0.62 1.87
N CYS A 127 -5.14 -0.05 2.65
CA CYS A 127 -4.75 -1.20 3.46
C CYS A 127 -4.33 -2.39 2.58
N GLN A 128 -5.04 -2.66 1.49
CA GLN A 128 -4.71 -3.78 0.60
C GLN A 128 -3.37 -3.56 -0.11
N ASP A 129 -3.13 -2.36 -0.63
CA ASP A 129 -1.85 -2.04 -1.28
C ASP A 129 -0.68 -2.10 -0.29
N THR A 130 -0.89 -1.60 0.92
CA THR A 130 0.12 -1.59 1.98
C THR A 130 0.41 -3.02 2.46
N ALA A 131 -0.61 -3.85 2.65
CA ALA A 131 -0.46 -5.26 2.99
C ALA A 131 0.36 -6.01 1.95
N ASN A 132 0.06 -5.82 0.66
CA ASN A 132 0.81 -6.43 -0.44
C ASN A 132 2.28 -5.98 -0.42
N THR A 133 2.55 -4.69 -0.30
CA THR A 133 3.92 -4.18 -0.23
C THR A 133 4.72 -4.79 0.94
N TYR A 134 4.10 -4.97 2.11
CA TYR A 134 4.78 -5.61 3.24
C TYR A 134 4.98 -7.12 3.05
N ALA A 135 4.00 -7.81 2.47
CA ALA A 135 4.11 -9.22 2.12
C ALA A 135 5.25 -9.46 1.11
N GLU A 136 5.37 -8.61 0.09
CA GLU A 136 6.44 -8.65 -0.91
C GLU A 136 7.85 -8.53 -0.31
N ALA A 137 7.94 -7.84 0.83
CA ALA A 137 9.17 -7.64 1.57
C ALA A 137 9.31 -8.58 2.78
N HIS A 138 8.44 -9.59 2.92
CA HIS A 138 8.41 -10.61 3.98
C HIS A 138 8.25 -10.03 5.41
N PHE A 139 7.65 -8.85 5.54
CA PHE A 139 7.26 -8.25 6.82
C PHE A 139 5.85 -8.69 7.21
N TRP A 140 5.73 -9.97 7.53
CA TRP A 140 4.44 -10.63 7.74
C TRP A 140 3.58 -10.04 8.87
N PRO A 141 4.12 -9.60 10.02
CA PRO A 141 3.30 -8.95 11.06
C PRO A 141 2.63 -7.66 10.57
N GLU A 142 3.35 -6.82 9.83
CA GLU A 142 2.82 -5.58 9.24
C GLU A 142 1.85 -5.88 8.10
N ALA A 143 2.16 -6.84 7.24
CA ALA A 143 1.27 -7.30 6.18
C ALA A 143 -0.06 -7.82 6.73
N LEU A 144 0.00 -8.60 7.83
CA LEU A 144 -1.17 -9.12 8.53
C LEU A 144 -2.01 -7.99 9.12
N TYR A 145 -1.37 -7.02 9.79
CA TYR A 145 -2.07 -5.86 10.35
C TYR A 145 -2.90 -5.14 9.29
N TYR A 146 -2.30 -4.80 8.15
CA TYR A 146 -3.00 -4.11 7.08
C TYR A 146 -4.05 -4.99 6.37
N SER A 147 -3.80 -6.30 6.24
CA SER A 147 -4.80 -7.24 5.69
C SER A 147 -6.07 -7.31 6.54
N ILE A 148 -5.93 -7.26 7.87
CA ILE A 148 -7.09 -7.23 8.79
C ILE A 148 -7.92 -5.96 8.58
N HIS A 149 -7.29 -4.80 8.45
CA HIS A 149 -7.99 -3.54 8.21
C HIS A 149 -8.65 -3.49 6.82
N ALA A 150 -8.00 -4.07 5.80
CA ALA A 150 -8.62 -4.24 4.48
C ALA A 150 -9.90 -5.08 4.57
N HIS A 151 -9.84 -6.25 5.23
CA HIS A 151 -11.02 -7.12 5.41
C HIS A 151 -12.15 -6.44 6.19
N ASN A 152 -11.82 -5.69 7.25
CA ASN A 152 -12.81 -4.89 7.97
C ASN A 152 -13.49 -3.88 7.06
N SER A 153 -12.74 -3.22 6.17
CA SER A 153 -13.28 -2.28 5.20
C SER A 153 -14.21 -2.95 4.19
N VAL A 154 -13.86 -4.14 3.67
CA VAL A 154 -14.75 -4.95 2.82
C VAL A 154 -16.06 -5.24 3.53
N ARG A 155 -15.98 -5.71 4.78
CA ARG A 155 -17.16 -6.03 5.59
C ARG A 155 -18.09 -4.83 5.75
N GLU A 156 -17.56 -3.65 6.05
CA GLU A 156 -18.37 -2.44 6.22
C GLU A 156 -18.96 -1.93 4.90
N LEU A 157 -18.26 -2.09 3.78
CA LEU A 157 -18.77 -1.74 2.45
C LEU A 157 -19.92 -2.68 2.03
N LEU A 158 -19.77 -3.99 2.24
CA LEU A 158 -20.81 -4.97 1.94
C LEU A 158 -22.08 -4.76 2.79
N LYS A 159 -21.95 -4.35 4.06
CA LYS A 159 -23.10 -3.95 4.89
C LYS A 159 -23.87 -2.76 4.32
N GLN A 160 -23.21 -1.92 3.55
CA GLN A 160 -23.80 -0.74 2.90
C GLN A 160 -24.31 -1.05 1.48
N ASP A 161 -24.31 -2.33 1.05
CA ASP A 161 -24.61 -2.74 -0.32
C ASP A 161 -23.67 -2.10 -1.35
N VAL A 162 -22.48 -1.67 -0.89
CA VAL A 162 -21.43 -1.12 -1.74
C VAL A 162 -20.56 -2.27 -2.19
N HIS A 163 -20.79 -2.69 -3.42
CA HIS A 163 -19.92 -3.63 -4.10
C HIS A 163 -18.69 -2.90 -4.61
N VAL A 164 -17.55 -3.12 -3.96
CA VAL A 164 -16.27 -2.55 -4.38
C VAL A 164 -15.82 -3.30 -5.62
N LEU A 165 -15.87 -2.62 -6.76
CA LEU A 165 -15.33 -3.11 -8.02
C LEU A 165 -13.89 -2.64 -8.14
N GLU A 166 -12.94 -3.48 -7.71
CA GLU A 166 -11.56 -3.30 -8.15
C GLU A 166 -11.44 -3.95 -9.53
N ASN A 167 -11.74 -3.18 -10.57
CA ASN A 167 -11.62 -3.54 -11.99
C ASN A 167 -12.79 -4.35 -12.59
N GLY A 168 -13.96 -4.35 -11.96
CA GLY A 168 -15.14 -5.08 -12.44
C GLY A 168 -15.31 -6.47 -11.82
N GLU A 169 -14.34 -6.91 -11.01
CA GLU A 169 -14.50 -8.02 -10.07
C GLU A 169 -14.71 -7.47 -8.66
N LEU A 170 -15.59 -8.13 -7.92
CA LEU A 170 -16.14 -7.71 -6.65
C LEU A 170 -15.19 -8.24 -5.57
N LEU A 171 -14.48 -7.36 -4.85
CA LEU A 171 -13.65 -7.83 -3.74
C LEU A 171 -14.59 -8.37 -2.66
N ASP A 172 -14.60 -9.68 -2.48
CA ASP A 172 -15.51 -10.35 -1.56
C ASP A 172 -14.81 -10.73 -0.24
N MET A 173 -15.61 -11.27 0.68
CA MET A 173 -15.10 -11.66 1.99
C MET A 173 -14.10 -12.83 1.91
N GLU A 174 -14.16 -13.66 0.86
CA GLU A 174 -13.27 -14.82 0.69
C GLU A 174 -11.88 -14.36 0.26
N ASP A 175 -11.79 -13.46 -0.73
CA ASP A 175 -10.52 -12.89 -1.18
C ASP A 175 -9.76 -12.15 -0.07
N SER A 176 -10.49 -11.36 0.71
CA SER A 176 -9.90 -10.62 1.83
C SER A 176 -9.52 -11.53 2.99
N ALA A 177 -10.27 -12.61 3.25
CA ALA A 177 -9.90 -13.64 4.22
C ALA A 177 -8.67 -14.43 3.78
N TYR A 178 -8.54 -14.75 2.49
CA TYR A 178 -7.38 -15.43 1.91
C TYR A 178 -6.10 -14.63 2.21
N SER A 179 -6.16 -13.30 2.05
CA SER A 179 -5.03 -12.41 2.34
C SER A 179 -4.63 -12.41 3.81
N ILE A 180 -5.62 -12.35 4.73
CA ILE A 180 -5.36 -12.48 6.18
C ILE A 180 -4.69 -13.82 6.49
N LEU A 181 -5.24 -14.92 6.00
CA LEU A 181 -4.74 -16.27 6.29
C LEU A 181 -3.33 -16.47 5.74
N THR A 182 -3.05 -15.97 4.53
CA THR A 182 -1.72 -16.00 3.93
C THR A 182 -0.72 -15.24 4.80
N CYS A 183 -1.04 -14.01 5.23
CA CYS A 183 -0.15 -13.25 6.09
C CYS A 183 0.03 -13.92 7.46
N ALA A 184 -1.06 -14.37 8.08
CA ALA A 184 -1.05 -14.99 9.41
C ALA A 184 -0.18 -16.24 9.44
N LEU A 185 -0.33 -17.15 8.47
CA LEU A 185 0.45 -18.39 8.37
C LEU A 185 1.95 -18.17 8.11
N ASN A 186 2.35 -16.97 7.72
CA ASN A 186 3.75 -16.58 7.54
C ASN A 186 4.31 -15.77 8.73
N THR A 187 3.47 -15.40 9.70
CA THR A 187 3.95 -14.90 11.00
C THR A 187 4.41 -16.05 11.90
N ALA A 188 5.17 -15.74 12.95
CA ALA A 188 5.55 -16.71 13.97
C ALA A 188 4.36 -17.24 14.79
N GLU A 189 3.29 -16.46 14.88
CA GLU A 189 2.09 -16.78 15.67
C GLU A 189 1.10 -17.66 14.89
N GLY A 190 1.17 -17.64 13.56
CA GLY A 190 0.23 -18.35 12.71
C GLY A 190 -1.17 -17.74 12.75
N VAL A 191 -2.18 -18.56 12.49
CA VAL A 191 -3.59 -18.16 12.64
C VAL A 191 -3.97 -18.23 14.11
N THR A 192 -4.18 -17.07 14.74
CA THR A 192 -4.59 -17.01 16.16
C THR A 192 -6.09 -17.34 16.32
N PRO A 193 -6.55 -17.73 17.53
CA PRO A 193 -7.96 -17.99 17.79
C PRO A 193 -8.86 -16.78 17.47
N GLU A 194 -8.38 -15.55 17.69
CA GLU A 194 -9.13 -14.33 17.41
C GLU A 194 -9.34 -14.12 15.90
N ILE A 195 -8.31 -14.40 15.09
CA ILE A 195 -8.40 -14.35 13.63
C ILE A 195 -9.38 -15.42 13.14
N GLU A 196 -9.22 -16.66 13.63
CA GLU A 196 -10.11 -17.76 13.26
C GLU A 196 -11.57 -17.46 13.61
N GLU A 197 -11.86 -16.97 14.82
CA GLU A 197 -13.21 -16.60 15.24
C GLU A 197 -13.80 -15.51 14.34
N THR A 198 -13.01 -14.47 14.04
CA THR A 198 -13.45 -13.37 13.17
C THR A 198 -13.82 -13.87 11.77
N LEU A 199 -12.92 -14.62 11.12
CA LEU A 199 -13.15 -15.11 9.76
C LEU A 199 -14.28 -16.14 9.69
N ARG A 200 -14.45 -16.98 10.72
CA ARG A 200 -15.60 -17.91 10.81
C ARG A 200 -16.92 -17.18 10.97
N ASN A 201 -16.95 -16.09 11.74
CA ASN A 201 -18.16 -15.28 11.88
C ASN A 201 -18.54 -14.58 10.57
N ASP A 202 -17.53 -14.12 9.83
CA ASP A 202 -17.71 -13.37 8.59
C ASP A 202 -18.04 -14.26 7.38
N LEU A 203 -17.43 -15.45 7.27
CA LEU A 203 -17.61 -16.37 6.14
C LEU A 203 -18.56 -17.54 6.42
N GLY A 204 -18.72 -17.92 7.68
CA GLY A 204 -19.24 -19.23 8.08
C GLY A 204 -18.18 -20.33 8.02
N SER A 205 -18.38 -21.37 8.84
CA SER A 205 -17.38 -22.42 9.08
C SER A 205 -16.93 -23.18 7.83
N ASP A 206 -17.85 -23.47 6.90
CA ASP A 206 -17.53 -24.28 5.71
C ASP A 206 -16.63 -23.49 4.74
N ARG A 207 -17.00 -22.24 4.45
CA ARG A 207 -16.22 -21.34 3.58
C ARG A 207 -14.86 -21.01 4.18
N TYR A 208 -14.80 -20.68 5.47
CA TYR A 208 -13.53 -20.49 6.19
C TYR A 208 -12.61 -21.70 6.02
N SER A 209 -13.15 -22.91 6.20
CA SER A 209 -12.34 -24.14 6.09
C SER A 209 -11.84 -24.36 4.66
N SER A 210 -12.62 -23.98 3.65
CA SER A 210 -12.21 -24.02 2.24
C SER A 210 -11.05 -23.07 1.95
N VAL A 211 -11.18 -21.80 2.35
CA VAL A 211 -10.13 -20.78 2.13
C VAL A 211 -8.86 -21.15 2.89
N LEU A 212 -8.96 -21.64 4.13
CA LEU A 212 -7.80 -22.10 4.89
C LEU A 212 -7.07 -23.25 4.20
N ALA A 213 -7.80 -24.23 3.68
CA ALA A 213 -7.22 -25.35 2.96
C ALA A 213 -6.50 -24.88 1.68
N GLU A 214 -7.10 -23.95 0.94
CA GLU A 214 -6.52 -23.36 -0.27
C GLU A 214 -5.18 -22.65 0.02
N VAL A 215 -5.14 -21.80 1.05
CA VAL A 215 -3.91 -21.10 1.45
C VAL A 215 -2.82 -22.09 1.91
N GLN A 216 -3.21 -23.15 2.62
CA GLN A 216 -2.28 -24.20 3.05
C GLN A 216 -1.73 -25.01 1.86
N GLU A 217 -2.57 -25.33 0.88
CA GLU A 217 -2.14 -26.03 -0.34
C GLU A 217 -1.20 -25.17 -1.18
N MET A 218 -1.52 -23.89 -1.36
CA MET A 218 -0.63 -22.92 -2.01
C MET A 218 0.72 -22.82 -1.29
N LYS A 219 0.74 -22.93 0.04
CA LYS A 219 1.97 -22.88 0.81
C LYS A 219 2.95 -24.02 0.50
N ASP A 220 2.43 -25.19 0.18
CA ASP A 220 3.21 -26.40 -0.13
C ASP A 220 3.39 -26.63 -1.65
N SER A 221 2.93 -25.69 -2.48
CA SER A 221 2.96 -25.81 -3.95
C SER A 221 4.28 -25.36 -4.58
N GLU A 222 4.56 -25.84 -5.81
CA GLU A 222 5.72 -25.36 -6.58
C GLU A 222 5.57 -23.86 -6.91
N PRO A 223 6.69 -23.10 -7.01
CA PRO A 223 6.60 -21.68 -7.30
C PRO A 223 5.82 -21.38 -8.58
N VAL A 224 4.80 -20.53 -8.46
CA VAL A 224 3.92 -20.11 -9.55
C VAL A 224 4.20 -18.67 -9.96
N PHE A 225 4.06 -18.40 -11.26
CA PHE A 225 4.09 -17.06 -11.84
C PHE A 225 2.65 -16.57 -12.04
N ASP A 226 2.46 -15.25 -12.13
CA ASP A 226 1.12 -14.69 -12.32
C ASP A 226 0.58 -15.11 -13.70
N PRO A 227 -0.56 -15.82 -13.79
CA PRO A 227 -1.15 -16.20 -15.07
C PRO A 227 -1.52 -14.99 -15.94
N VAL A 228 -1.62 -13.78 -15.37
CA VAL A 228 -1.80 -12.54 -16.14
C VAL A 228 -0.69 -12.36 -17.18
N GLU A 229 0.52 -12.87 -16.92
CA GLU A 229 1.65 -12.78 -17.86
C GLU A 229 1.42 -13.60 -19.15
N LEU A 230 0.45 -14.50 -19.17
CA LEU A 230 0.06 -15.30 -20.34
C LEU A 230 -1.10 -14.70 -21.12
N THR A 231 -1.71 -13.62 -20.62
CA THR A 231 -2.88 -13.00 -21.26
C THR A 231 -2.48 -12.26 -22.54
N PRO A 232 -3.33 -12.21 -23.58
CA PRO A 232 -3.08 -11.42 -24.78
C PRO A 232 -2.79 -9.94 -24.48
N GLU A 233 -3.48 -9.37 -23.48
CA GLU A 233 -3.35 -7.99 -23.04
C GLU A 233 -1.94 -7.71 -22.50
N TYR A 234 -1.45 -8.56 -21.60
CA TYR A 234 -0.08 -8.46 -21.09
C TYR A 234 0.96 -8.69 -22.20
N LEU A 235 0.77 -9.73 -23.02
CA LEU A 235 1.71 -10.08 -24.09
C LEU A 235 1.85 -8.97 -25.13
N ALA A 236 0.80 -8.18 -25.35
CA ALA A 236 0.81 -7.04 -26.26
C ALA A 236 1.72 -5.90 -25.77
N ILE A 237 1.85 -5.71 -24.45
CA ILE A 237 2.61 -4.60 -23.85
C ILE A 237 3.99 -5.01 -23.32
N ARG A 238 4.29 -6.31 -23.22
CA ARG A 238 5.45 -6.82 -22.45
C ARG A 238 6.77 -6.13 -22.76
N TYR A 239 7.04 -5.78 -24.02
CA TYR A 239 8.31 -5.16 -24.41
C TYR A 239 8.39 -3.69 -24.00
N GLU A 240 7.29 -2.95 -24.14
CA GLU A 240 7.18 -1.56 -23.68
C GLU A 240 7.22 -1.51 -22.15
N LEU A 241 6.60 -2.48 -21.48
CA LEU A 241 6.67 -2.63 -20.03
C LEU A 241 8.11 -2.79 -19.54
N GLU A 242 8.90 -3.68 -20.13
CA GLU A 242 10.31 -3.84 -19.74
C GLU A 242 11.13 -2.57 -19.98
N GLU A 243 10.88 -1.84 -21.08
CA GLU A 243 11.56 -0.56 -21.35
C GLU A 243 11.24 0.48 -20.27
N LYS A 244 9.96 0.61 -19.87
CA LYS A 244 9.54 1.50 -18.77
C LYS A 244 10.12 1.10 -17.42
N ILE A 245 10.21 -0.20 -17.14
CA ILE A 245 10.84 -0.70 -15.90
C ILE A 245 12.34 -0.36 -15.91
N ASP A 246 13.02 -0.58 -17.03
CA ASP A 246 14.43 -0.25 -17.19
C ASP A 246 14.70 1.26 -17.03
N GLU A 247 13.84 2.11 -17.57
CA GLU A 247 13.89 3.57 -17.37
C GLU A 247 13.65 3.96 -15.91
N ALA A 248 12.66 3.34 -15.25
CA ALA A 248 12.35 3.60 -13.85
C ALA A 248 13.49 3.20 -12.89
N LEU A 249 14.27 2.18 -13.28
CA LEU A 249 15.34 1.58 -12.47
C LEU A 249 16.75 1.90 -13.01
N GLU A 250 16.89 2.90 -13.90
CA GLU A 250 18.15 3.22 -14.59
C GLU A 250 19.33 3.51 -13.62
N HIS A 251 19.03 3.80 -12.35
CA HIS A 251 20.00 4.09 -11.28
C HIS A 251 20.26 2.92 -10.30
N GLU A 252 19.54 1.80 -10.39
CA GLU A 252 19.49 0.75 -9.35
C GLU A 252 20.17 -0.57 -9.74
N ARG A 253 20.73 -0.68 -10.96
CA ARG A 253 21.41 -1.91 -11.41
C ARG A 253 22.63 -2.26 -10.55
N GLY A 254 22.49 -3.28 -9.69
CA GLY A 254 23.62 -3.95 -9.02
C GLY A 254 23.57 -4.05 -7.49
N TYR A 255 22.45 -3.71 -6.84
CA TYR A 255 22.28 -3.84 -5.39
C TYR A 255 21.61 -5.16 -4.98
N TYR A 256 21.83 -5.56 -3.72
CA TYR A 256 21.02 -6.57 -3.01
C TYR A 256 19.55 -6.10 -3.03
N ASP A 257 18.57 -7.00 -3.25
CA ASP A 257 17.12 -6.72 -3.38
C ASP A 257 16.60 -6.17 -4.72
N TYR A 258 17.41 -6.09 -5.79
CA TYR A 258 16.96 -5.63 -7.14
C TYR A 258 15.69 -6.34 -7.66
N CYS A 259 15.49 -7.61 -7.32
CA CYS A 259 14.30 -8.36 -7.71
C CYS A 259 13.01 -7.76 -7.12
N LYS A 260 13.05 -7.25 -5.88
CA LYS A 260 11.92 -6.60 -5.22
C LYS A 260 11.62 -5.25 -5.84
N GLU A 261 12.65 -4.48 -6.18
CA GLU A 261 12.53 -3.19 -6.87
C GLU A 261 11.90 -3.36 -8.26
N TYR A 262 12.38 -4.35 -9.01
CA TYR A 262 11.82 -4.75 -10.29
C TYR A 262 10.34 -5.13 -10.18
N TRP A 263 9.95 -5.93 -9.20
CA TRP A 263 8.55 -6.32 -9.03
C TRP A 263 7.65 -5.15 -8.63
N MET A 264 8.12 -4.27 -7.74
CA MET A 264 7.36 -3.07 -7.37
C MET A 264 7.17 -2.14 -8.57
N ALA A 265 8.24 -1.85 -9.33
CA ALA A 265 8.17 -1.04 -10.53
C ALA A 265 7.21 -1.66 -11.56
N LYS A 266 7.35 -2.96 -11.82
CA LYS A 266 6.47 -3.72 -12.71
C LYS A 266 5.00 -3.63 -12.28
N ARG A 267 4.70 -3.85 -10.99
CA ARG A 267 3.34 -3.76 -10.43
C ARG A 267 2.76 -2.37 -10.59
N LEU A 268 3.53 -1.32 -10.27
CA LEU A 268 3.08 0.06 -10.36
C LEU A 268 2.78 0.45 -11.81
N ILE A 269 3.71 0.19 -12.74
CA ILE A 269 3.55 0.52 -14.17
C ILE A 269 2.37 -0.24 -14.78
N LEU A 270 2.27 -1.56 -14.51
CA LEU A 270 1.14 -2.37 -14.99
C LEU A 270 -0.20 -1.81 -14.52
N ARG A 271 -0.27 -1.37 -13.26
CA ARG A 271 -1.49 -0.83 -12.66
C ARG A 271 -1.80 0.57 -13.18
N SER A 272 -0.84 1.49 -13.19
CA SER A 272 -1.06 2.90 -13.54
C SER A 272 -1.31 3.10 -15.02
N ASP A 273 -0.52 2.44 -15.86
CA ASP A 273 -0.47 2.75 -17.29
C ASP A 273 -1.41 1.84 -18.09
N TYR A 274 -1.64 0.62 -17.59
CA TYR A 274 -2.36 -0.42 -18.34
C TYR A 274 -3.58 -0.98 -17.61
N GLY A 275 -3.82 -0.60 -16.35
CA GLY A 275 -4.92 -1.14 -15.55
C GLY A 275 -4.79 -2.64 -15.24
N ILE A 276 -3.60 -3.22 -15.45
CA ILE A 276 -3.31 -4.64 -15.22
C ILE A 276 -2.87 -4.81 -13.78
N ARG A 277 -3.55 -5.68 -13.02
CA ARG A 277 -3.07 -6.12 -11.72
C ARG A 277 -2.18 -7.32 -11.90
N TRP A 278 -0.96 -7.17 -11.43
CA TRP A 278 0.04 -8.21 -11.43
C TRP A 278 0.48 -8.46 -10.00
N LYS A 279 0.51 -9.74 -9.62
CA LYS A 279 0.97 -10.26 -8.36
C LYS A 279 2.43 -10.63 -8.53
N SER A 280 3.28 -10.14 -7.62
CA SER A 280 4.70 -10.46 -7.70
C SER A 280 4.98 -11.91 -7.31
N PRO A 281 6.14 -12.45 -7.71
CA PRO A 281 6.60 -13.74 -7.23
C PRO A 281 6.60 -13.85 -5.70
N ALA A 282 6.94 -12.79 -4.96
CA ALA A 282 6.86 -12.79 -3.50
C ALA A 282 5.43 -12.87 -2.96
N THR A 283 4.47 -12.21 -3.62
CA THR A 283 3.05 -12.35 -3.28
C THR A 283 2.50 -13.75 -3.58
N LEU A 284 2.89 -14.33 -4.72
CA LEU A 284 2.42 -15.64 -5.17
C LEU A 284 3.10 -16.80 -4.44
N ASN A 285 4.34 -16.61 -4.02
CA ASN A 285 5.18 -17.62 -3.40
C ASN A 285 5.64 -17.12 -2.04
N PRO A 286 4.72 -16.92 -1.08
CA PRO A 286 5.02 -16.28 0.20
C PRO A 286 6.02 -17.07 1.06
N ASN A 287 6.27 -18.35 0.75
CA ASN A 287 7.20 -19.21 1.46
C ASN A 287 8.60 -19.28 0.84
N GLU A 288 8.80 -18.65 -0.32
CA GLU A 288 10.11 -18.58 -0.97
C GLU A 288 10.84 -17.31 -0.51
N GLU A 289 12.11 -17.46 -0.16
CA GLU A 289 13.00 -16.32 0.09
C GLU A 289 13.62 -15.88 -1.24
N PHE A 290 13.43 -14.62 -1.58
CA PHE A 290 13.99 -14.00 -2.78
C PHE A 290 15.13 -13.05 -2.37
N HIS A 291 16.33 -13.28 -2.91
CA HIS A 291 17.56 -12.52 -2.65
C HIS A 291 18.08 -11.82 -3.91
#